data_AF-X0U8C5-F1
#
_entry.id   AF-X0U8C5-F1
#
_cell.length_a   1.000
_cell.length_b   1.000
_cell.length_c   1.000
_cell.angle_alpha   90.00
_cell.angle_beta   90.00
_cell.angle_gamma   90.00
#
_symmetry.space_group_name_H-M   'P 1'
#
loop_
_entity.id
_entity.type
_entity.pdbx_description
1 polymer ?
#
loop_
_entity_poly.entity_id
_entity_poly.type
_entity_poly.pdbx_seq_one_letter_code
_entity_poly.pdbx_strand_id
1 'polypeptide(L)'
;ECVDGCVVRMTNAYPVYADNHEDHRQTIKKWLNEYFKNVFPAGRGGLHMYNNQDHSMMAAILSVQNVIEDAGFDVWAINSDAEYAEEGQAATEVEERLVPKALS
;
A
#
# COMPACT_ATOMS: atom_id res chain seq x y z
N GLU A 1 2.20 -21.31 35.78
CA GLU A 1 2.69 -22.35 34.86
C GLU A 1 2.38 -21.89 33.44
N CYS A 2 3.32 -22.02 32.51
CA CYS A 2 3.06 -21.68 31.10
C CYS A 2 2.43 -22.90 30.42
N VAL A 3 1.31 -22.71 29.71
CA VAL A 3 0.53 -23.80 29.13
C VAL A 3 0.89 -24.07 27.67
N ASP A 4 1.35 -23.04 26.93
CA ASP A 4 1.82 -23.18 25.53
C ASP A 4 2.62 -21.93 25.08
N GLY A 5 3.38 -22.06 23.97
CA GLY A 5 4.08 -20.98 23.30
C GLY A 5 4.43 -21.33 21.85
N CYS A 6 4.32 -20.35 20.95
CA CYS A 6 4.61 -20.52 19.52
C CYS A 6 5.56 -19.44 19.01
N VAL A 7 6.50 -19.82 18.15
CA VAL A 7 7.42 -18.91 17.45
C VAL A 7 7.26 -19.12 15.96
N VAL A 8 6.91 -18.06 15.24
CA VAL A 8 6.85 -18.06 13.78
C VAL A 8 7.80 -17.00 13.25
N ARG A 9 8.71 -17.40 12.38
CA ARG A 9 9.59 -16.48 11.64
C ARG A 9 8.94 -16.14 10.31
N MET A 10 8.62 -14.86 10.11
CA MET A 10 8.08 -14.36 8.84
C MET A 10 9.15 -13.56 8.11
N THR A 11 9.63 -14.08 6.98
CA THR A 11 10.50 -13.32 6.08
C THR A 11 9.69 -12.24 5.36
N ASN A 12 10.27 -11.05 5.15
CA ASN A 12 9.64 -9.93 4.43
C ASN A 12 8.33 -9.43 5.09
N ALA A 13 8.25 -9.45 6.41
CA ALA A 13 7.07 -8.99 7.15
C ALA A 13 6.83 -7.46 7.03
N TYR A 14 7.90 -6.70 6.82
CA TYR A 14 7.87 -5.24 6.76
C TYR A 14 8.66 -4.73 5.56
N PRO A 15 8.11 -3.76 4.81
CA PRO A 15 8.88 -3.06 3.79
C PRO A 15 9.92 -2.19 4.51
N VAL A 16 11.17 -2.28 4.10
CA VAL A 16 12.23 -1.42 4.64
C VAL A 16 12.34 -0.19 3.76
N TYR A 17 12.17 0.99 4.37
CA TYR A 17 12.35 2.28 3.71
C TYR A 17 13.82 2.68 3.86
N ALA A 18 14.68 2.11 3.01
CA ALA A 18 16.08 2.54 2.89
C ALA A 18 16.20 3.85 2.09
N ASP A 19 17.38 4.46 2.06
CA ASP A 19 17.63 5.78 1.44
C ASP A 19 17.12 5.93 0.00
N ASN A 20 17.06 4.83 -0.78
CA ASN A 20 16.61 4.80 -2.18
C ASN A 20 15.25 4.12 -2.37
N HIS A 21 14.46 3.94 -1.31
CA HIS A 21 13.16 3.29 -1.36
C HIS A 21 12.21 3.94 -2.37
N GLU A 22 12.09 5.27 -2.32
CA GLU A 22 11.21 6.03 -3.21
C GLU A 22 11.62 5.85 -4.68
N ASP A 23 12.91 6.02 -4.99
CA ASP A 23 13.43 5.89 -6.35
C ASP A 23 13.20 4.48 -6.92
N HIS A 24 13.41 3.44 -6.12
CA HIS A 24 13.12 2.07 -6.51
C HIS A 24 11.63 1.85 -6.74
N ARG A 25 10.77 2.36 -5.84
CA ARG A 25 9.32 2.24 -5.98
C ARG A 25 8.82 2.94 -7.24
N GLN A 26 9.29 4.15 -7.51
CA GLN A 26 8.95 4.89 -8.73
C GLN A 26 9.44 4.18 -9.99
N THR A 27 10.64 3.59 -9.96
CA THR A 27 11.15 2.77 -11.06
C THR A 27 10.21 1.61 -11.39
N ILE A 28 9.75 0.88 -10.36
CA ILE A 28 8.80 -0.24 -10.51
C ILE A 28 7.43 0.27 -10.98
N LYS A 29 6.89 1.33 -10.37
CA LYS A 29 5.61 1.95 -10.76
C LYS A 29 5.62 2.35 -12.23
N LYS A 30 6.66 3.05 -12.68
CA LYS A 30 6.82 3.47 -14.08
C LYS A 30 6.87 2.28 -15.02
N TRP A 31 7.70 1.28 -14.70
CA TRP A 31 7.82 0.08 -15.54
C TRP A 31 6.49 -0.67 -15.64
N LEU A 32 5.77 -0.86 -14.54
CA LEU A 32 4.46 -1.50 -14.57
C LEU A 32 3.47 -0.73 -15.45
N ASN A 33 3.37 0.58 -15.27
CA ASN A 33 2.45 1.43 -16.04
C ASN A 33 2.79 1.51 -17.53
N GLU A 34 4.07 1.44 -17.89
CA GLU A 34 4.51 1.54 -19.29
C GLU A 34 4.25 0.25 -20.07
N TYR A 35 4.48 -0.91 -19.44
CA TYR A 35 4.48 -2.20 -20.13
C TYR A 35 3.23 -3.05 -19.90
N PHE A 36 2.43 -2.75 -18.86
CA PHE A 36 1.27 -3.56 -18.49
C PHE A 36 0.04 -2.69 -18.26
N LYS A 37 -1.06 -3.02 -18.96
CA LYS A 37 -2.35 -2.35 -18.78
C LYS A 37 -3.27 -3.09 -17.81
N ASN A 38 -2.93 -4.32 -17.45
CA ASN A 38 -3.78 -5.25 -16.69
C ASN A 38 -3.05 -5.88 -15.49
N VAL A 39 -1.93 -5.31 -15.06
CA VAL A 39 -1.18 -5.75 -13.88
C VAL A 39 -1.19 -4.63 -12.86
N PHE A 40 -1.77 -4.90 -11.70
CA PHE A 40 -1.88 -3.93 -10.60
C PHE A 40 -1.23 -4.50 -9.34
N PRO A 41 -0.27 -3.80 -8.72
CA PRO A 41 0.29 -4.21 -7.45
C PRO A 41 -0.73 -3.97 -6.32
N ALA A 42 -0.76 -4.87 -5.35
CA ALA A 42 -1.64 -4.78 -4.20
C ALA A 42 -0.97 -5.25 -2.90
N GLY A 43 -1.48 -4.76 -1.78
CA GLY A 43 -1.02 -5.13 -0.44
C GLY A 43 0.36 -4.58 -0.08
N ARG A 44 0.83 -4.95 1.13
CA ARG A 44 2.11 -4.50 1.70
C ARG A 44 3.33 -4.82 0.83
N GLY A 45 3.43 -6.06 0.35
CA GLY A 45 4.57 -6.50 -0.46
C GLY A 45 4.52 -6.02 -1.92
N GLY A 46 3.32 -5.93 -2.50
CA GLY A 46 3.16 -5.49 -3.89
C GLY A 46 3.41 -3.99 -4.07
N LEU A 47 2.94 -3.17 -3.12
CA LEU A 47 3.15 -1.73 -3.14
C LEU A 47 4.44 -1.31 -2.44
N HIS A 48 5.05 -2.20 -1.64
CA HIS A 48 6.20 -1.93 -0.77
C HIS A 48 5.98 -0.71 0.15
N MET A 49 4.76 -0.57 0.64
CA MET A 49 4.31 0.48 1.58
C MET A 49 3.88 -0.15 2.91
N TYR A 50 3.99 0.59 4.01
CA TYR A 50 3.58 0.18 5.37
C TYR A 50 2.05 0.07 5.54
N ASN A 51 1.42 -0.73 4.69
CA ASN A 51 -0.02 -0.93 4.67
C ASN A 51 -0.46 -1.83 5.83
N ASN A 52 -1.51 -1.38 6.54
CA ASN A 52 -2.35 -2.20 7.38
C ASN A 52 -3.28 -3.09 6.53
N GLN A 53 -4.02 -3.99 7.18
CA GLN A 53 -4.82 -5.01 6.48
C GLN A 53 -5.92 -4.40 5.61
N ASP A 54 -6.57 -3.34 6.09
CA ASP A 54 -7.63 -2.67 5.37
C ASP A 54 -7.11 -1.85 4.18
N HIS A 55 -5.95 -1.20 4.29
CA HIS A 55 -5.25 -0.60 3.14
C HIS A 55 -4.87 -1.67 2.10
N SER A 56 -4.40 -2.82 2.55
CA SER A 56 -4.06 -3.94 1.66
C SER A 56 -5.29 -4.49 0.94
N MET A 57 -6.42 -4.57 1.63
CA MET A 57 -7.70 -4.98 1.05
C MET A 57 -8.24 -3.94 0.07
N MET A 58 -8.15 -2.64 0.41
CA MET A 58 -8.53 -1.53 -0.48
C MET A 58 -7.75 -1.61 -1.80
N ALA A 59 -6.43 -1.83 -1.74
CA ALA A 59 -5.59 -1.98 -2.91
C ALA A 59 -6.06 -3.11 -3.83
N ALA A 60 -6.45 -4.25 -3.24
CA ALA A 60 -6.99 -5.37 -4.00
C ALA A 60 -8.34 -5.03 -4.66
N ILE A 61 -9.26 -4.38 -3.93
CA ILE A 61 -10.58 -4.00 -4.46
C ILE A 61 -10.45 -3.04 -5.64
N LEU A 62 -9.67 -1.97 -5.50
CA LEU A 62 -9.47 -0.98 -6.57
C LEU A 62 -8.73 -1.59 -7.77
N SER A 63 -7.77 -2.49 -7.53
CA SER A 63 -7.09 -3.23 -8.60
C SER A 63 -8.07 -4.08 -9.41
N VAL A 64 -8.99 -4.78 -8.75
CA VAL A 64 -10.02 -5.58 -9.42
C VAL A 64 -10.99 -4.70 -10.20
N GLN A 65 -11.40 -3.56 -9.65
CA GLN A 65 -12.24 -2.59 -10.37
C GLN A 65 -11.55 -2.04 -11.62
N ASN A 66 -10.25 -1.73 -11.55
CA ASN A 66 -9.49 -1.33 -12.74
C ASN A 66 -9.47 -2.42 -13.81
N VAL A 67 -9.33 -3.69 -13.43
CA VAL A 67 -9.29 -4.80 -14.40
C VAL A 67 -10.65 -5.06 -15.05
N ILE A 68 -11.75 -4.98 -14.29
CA ILE A 68 -13.08 -5.37 -14.76
C ILE A 68 -13.83 -4.20 -15.41
N GLU A 69 -13.68 -2.99 -14.85
CA GLU A 69 -14.50 -1.82 -15.19
C GLU A 69 -13.70 -0.70 -15.88
N ASP A 70 -12.37 -0.86 -16.04
CA ASP A 70 -11.47 0.20 -16.51
C ASP A 70 -11.60 1.49 -15.68
N ALA A 71 -11.77 1.32 -14.36
CA ALA A 71 -12.18 2.39 -13.44
C ALA A 71 -11.12 3.49 -13.19
N GLY A 72 -9.87 3.32 -13.63
CA GLY A 72 -8.85 4.37 -13.58
C GLY A 72 -8.37 4.79 -12.18
N PHE A 73 -8.46 3.91 -11.17
CA PHE A 73 -7.94 4.18 -9.82
C PHE A 73 -6.41 4.09 -9.77
N ASP A 74 -5.76 5.06 -9.12
CA ASP A 74 -4.33 4.94 -8.75
C ASP A 74 -4.18 4.16 -7.44
N VAL A 75 -3.89 2.87 -7.55
CA VAL A 75 -3.67 1.97 -6.40
C VAL A 75 -2.44 2.36 -5.56
N TRP A 76 -1.52 3.15 -6.12
CA TRP A 76 -0.35 3.67 -5.39
C TRP A 76 -0.67 4.88 -4.51
N ALA A 77 -1.84 5.48 -4.67
CA ALA A 77 -2.28 6.64 -3.89
C ALA A 77 -2.98 6.25 -2.58
N ILE A 78 -3.11 4.94 -2.29
CA ILE A 78 -3.64 4.44 -1.02
C ILE A 78 -2.64 4.79 0.07
N ASN A 79 -3.00 5.74 0.92
CA ASN A 79 -2.08 6.33 1.89
C ASN A 79 -2.08 5.55 3.20
N SER A 80 -0.97 4.89 3.52
CA SER A 80 -0.68 4.34 4.85
C SER A 80 0.32 5.15 5.65
N ASP A 81 1.05 6.07 5.01
CA ASP A 81 2.16 6.79 5.62
C ASP A 81 1.69 7.94 6.53
N ALA A 82 0.41 8.32 6.43
CA ALA A 82 -0.20 9.29 7.34
C ALA A 82 -0.31 8.76 8.79
N GLU A 83 -0.45 7.44 8.97
CA GLU A 83 -0.54 6.81 10.30
C GLU A 83 0.82 6.68 11.02
N TYR A 84 1.95 6.81 10.31
CA TYR A 84 3.29 6.49 10.84
C TYR A 84 4.19 7.71 11.11
N ALA A 85 3.69 8.94 10.93
CA ALA A 85 4.41 10.15 11.32
C ALA A 85 4.52 10.23 12.86
N GLU A 86 5.53 9.57 13.44
CA GLU A 86 5.88 9.73 14.85
C GLU A 86 6.17 11.22 15.14
N GLU A 87 5.31 11.82 15.96
CA GLU A 87 5.44 13.07 16.72
C GLU A 87 5.94 14.32 15.96
N GLY A 88 5.01 15.18 15.54
CA GLY A 88 5.41 16.50 15.03
C GLY A 88 4.37 17.56 14.70
N GLN A 89 3.07 17.33 14.89
CA GLN A 89 2.00 18.32 15.07
C GLN A 89 0.69 17.56 14.92
N ALA A 90 -0.24 17.76 15.87
CA ALA A 90 -1.55 17.14 15.82
C ALA A 90 -2.19 17.41 14.45
N ALA A 91 -2.38 16.35 13.66
CA ALA A 91 -3.24 16.38 12.50
C ALA A 91 -4.68 16.54 13.02
N THR A 92 -5.06 17.79 13.24
CA THR A 92 -6.46 18.20 13.41
C THR A 92 -7.11 18.16 12.05
N GLU A 93 -7.46 16.96 11.59
CA GLU A 93 -8.52 16.70 10.64
C GLU A 93 -8.81 15.20 10.76
N VAL A 94 -10.08 14.86 10.95
CA VAL A 94 -10.53 13.47 11.06
C VAL A 94 -10.18 12.80 9.74
N GLU A 95 -9.12 11.98 9.75
CA GLU A 95 -8.68 11.15 8.62
C GLU A 95 -9.74 10.08 8.33
N GLU A 96 -10.82 10.50 7.67
CA GLU A 96 -11.70 9.58 6.97
C GLU A 96 -10.86 8.76 6.01
N ARG A 97 -10.82 7.43 6.26
CA ARG A 97 -10.44 6.35 5.35
C ARG A 97 -10.31 6.83 3.89
N LEU A 98 -9.13 7.32 3.52
CA LEU A 98 -8.92 8.00 2.24
C LEU A 98 -9.00 6.97 1.13
N VAL A 99 -10.20 6.79 0.57
CA VAL A 99 -10.40 6.02 -0.65
C VAL A 99 -9.96 6.90 -1.83
N PRO A 100 -8.95 6.50 -2.61
CA PRO A 100 -8.59 7.23 -3.82
C PRO A 100 -9.81 7.40 -4.73
N LYS A 101 -10.02 8.62 -5.24
CA LYS A 101 -11.02 8.86 -6.29
C LYS A 101 -10.47 8.38 -7.62
N ALA A 102 -11.35 7.88 -8.49
CA ALA A 102 -11.00 7.55 -9.87
C ALA A 102 -10.41 8.78 -10.56
N LEU A 103 -9.38 8.59 -11.39
CA LEU A 103 -8.86 9.65 -12.23
C LEU A 103 -9.89 9.94 -13.33
N SER A 104 -10.49 11.13 -13.29
CA SER A 104 -11.45 11.62 -14.29
C SER A 104 -10.79 11.92 -15.63
#